data_AF-A0AAW1DDQ9-F1
#
_entry.id   AF-A0AAW1DDQ9-F1
#
_cell.length_a   1.000
_cell.length_b   1.000
_cell.length_c   1.000
_cell.angle_alpha   90.00
_cell.angle_beta   90.00
_cell.angle_gamma   90.00
#
_symmetry.space_group_name_H-M   'P 1'
#
loop_
_entity.id
_entity.type
_entity.pdbx_description
1 polymer ?
#
loop_
_entity_poly.entity_id
_entity_poly.type
_entity_poly.pdbx_seq_one_letter_code
_entity_poly.pdbx_strand_id
1 'polypeptide(L)'
;MIQNLSQSEELNELNLAGNNITEIGNGLLLCTKLEYLNLSGNPISNLLGISDLKSLSSLRKLLFYDATYRITPIIQYVNYRSYVIKNLPQLTSLDDFTIHPEECLAVTNYYASKDLYYAIQYHSELYKFSEEIITKKKLQLNKLNTIQDRIFNGMMMLKVILCIVFGSLVEYK
;
A
#
# COMPACT_ATOMS: atom_id res chain seq x y z
N MET A 1 -9.08 8.42 -22.22
CA MET A 1 -7.94 7.48 -22.19
C MET A 1 -7.22 7.50 -23.54
N ILE A 2 -5.89 7.39 -23.57
CA ILE A 2 -5.11 7.31 -24.83
C ILE A 2 -5.25 5.89 -25.41
N GLN A 3 -5.57 5.77 -26.70
CA GLN A 3 -5.81 4.49 -27.38
C GLN A 3 -5.35 4.56 -28.85
N ASN A 4 -5.23 3.40 -29.51
CA ASN A 4 -4.96 3.25 -30.94
C ASN A 4 -3.60 3.77 -31.46
N LEU A 5 -2.58 3.86 -30.60
CA LEU A 5 -1.20 4.23 -31.00
C LEU A 5 -0.23 3.05 -31.05
N SER A 6 -0.75 1.83 -30.87
CA SER A 6 0.01 0.58 -30.85
C SER A 6 0.79 0.27 -32.14
N GLN A 7 0.44 0.89 -33.26
CA GLN A 7 1.14 0.68 -34.55
C GLN A 7 2.21 1.73 -34.85
N SER A 8 2.39 2.72 -33.98
CA SER A 8 3.32 3.84 -34.18
C SER A 8 4.63 3.62 -33.43
N GLU A 9 5.32 2.52 -33.73
CA GLU A 9 6.57 2.12 -33.05
C GLU A 9 7.73 3.11 -33.31
N GLU A 10 7.68 3.84 -34.43
CA GLU A 10 8.69 4.83 -34.83
C GLU A 10 8.43 6.25 -34.29
N LEU A 11 7.40 6.43 -33.45
CA LEU A 11 7.04 7.74 -32.93
C LEU A 11 8.05 8.21 -31.88
N ASN A 12 8.76 9.31 -32.15
CA ASN A 12 9.72 9.92 -31.22
C ASN A 12 9.11 11.05 -30.39
N GLU A 13 8.16 11.79 -30.95
CA GLU A 13 7.51 12.92 -30.26
C GLU A 13 6.00 12.83 -30.40
N LEU A 14 5.28 13.08 -29.32
CA LEU A 14 3.83 13.05 -29.28
C LEU A 14 3.31 14.23 -28.48
N ASN A 15 2.63 15.15 -29.17
CA ASN A 15 1.94 16.26 -28.53
C ASN A 15 0.43 15.99 -28.46
N LEU A 16 -0.07 15.82 -27.24
CA LEU A 16 -1.48 15.64 -26.92
C LEU A 16 -2.02 16.80 -26.07
N ALA A 17 -1.36 17.96 -26.08
CA ALA A 17 -1.75 19.10 -25.29
C ALA A 17 -3.18 19.57 -25.60
N GLY A 18 -3.88 20.08 -24.58
CA GLY A 18 -5.20 20.70 -24.74
C GLY A 18 -6.36 19.74 -25.06
N ASN A 19 -6.15 18.43 -25.02
CA ASN A 19 -7.19 17.43 -25.28
C ASN A 19 -8.06 17.14 -24.05
N ASN A 20 -8.97 16.15 -24.14
CA ASN A 20 -9.84 15.72 -23.02
C ASN A 20 -9.43 14.35 -22.45
N ILE A 21 -8.13 14.11 -22.32
CA ILE A 21 -7.60 12.83 -21.83
C ILE A 21 -7.70 12.79 -20.29
N THR A 22 -8.58 11.96 -19.76
CA THR A 22 -8.74 11.79 -18.30
C THR A 22 -7.75 10.80 -17.68
N GLU A 23 -7.21 9.89 -18.50
CA GLU A 23 -6.38 8.76 -18.09
C GLU A 23 -5.33 8.48 -19.18
N ILE A 24 -4.12 8.15 -18.78
CA ILE A 24 -3.02 7.77 -19.69
C ILE A 24 -3.36 6.42 -20.33
N GLY A 25 -3.50 5.38 -19.49
CA GLY A 25 -3.83 4.02 -19.90
C GLY A 25 -2.74 3.38 -20.76
N ASN A 26 -3.11 2.26 -21.40
CA ASN A 26 -2.15 1.37 -22.07
C ASN A 26 -1.92 1.69 -23.55
N GLY A 27 -2.51 2.76 -24.09
CA GLY A 27 -2.46 3.08 -25.52
C GLY A 27 -1.06 3.37 -26.06
N LEU A 28 -0.11 3.71 -25.18
CA LEU A 28 1.27 4.07 -25.55
C LEU A 28 2.27 2.92 -25.37
N LEU A 29 1.89 1.77 -24.81
CA LEU A 29 2.82 0.71 -24.39
C LEU A 29 3.82 0.26 -25.48
N LEU A 30 3.45 0.35 -26.77
CA LEU A 30 4.30 -0.07 -27.90
C LEU A 30 5.13 1.06 -28.51
N CYS A 31 4.92 2.32 -28.11
CA CYS A 31 5.69 3.47 -28.58
C CYS A 31 7.06 3.55 -27.88
N THR A 32 7.85 2.48 -27.92
CA THR A 32 9.11 2.35 -27.16
C THR A 32 10.19 3.35 -27.55
N LYS A 33 10.09 3.95 -28.76
CA LYS A 33 10.97 5.02 -29.26
C LYS A 33 10.54 6.43 -28.83
N LEU A 34 9.40 6.59 -28.17
CA LEU A 34 8.90 7.90 -27.77
C LEU A 34 9.84 8.56 -26.75
N GLU A 35 10.40 9.72 -27.11
CA GLU A 35 11.32 10.51 -26.29
C GLU A 35 10.65 11.72 -25.65
N TYR A 36 9.66 12.31 -26.32
CA TYR A 36 8.91 13.49 -25.86
C TYR A 36 7.40 13.22 -25.84
N LEU A 37 6.78 13.47 -24.69
CA LEU A 37 5.32 13.39 -24.54
C LEU A 37 4.78 14.65 -23.86
N ASN A 38 3.85 15.33 -24.52
CA ASN A 38 3.14 16.47 -23.96
C ASN A 38 1.67 16.10 -23.67
N LEU A 39 1.30 16.11 -22.39
CA LEU A 39 -0.05 15.87 -21.86
C LEU A 39 -0.62 17.11 -21.16
N SER A 40 0.01 18.27 -21.30
CA SER A 40 -0.48 19.51 -20.71
C SER A 40 -1.92 19.84 -21.14
N GLY A 41 -2.68 20.54 -20.31
CA GLY A 41 -4.04 20.89 -20.69
C GLY A 41 -5.02 19.74 -20.76
N ASN A 42 -4.74 18.58 -20.15
CA ASN A 42 -5.66 17.45 -20.08
C ASN A 42 -6.21 17.27 -18.65
N PRO A 43 -7.44 16.74 -18.46
CA PRO A 43 -8.04 16.56 -17.14
C PRO A 43 -7.53 15.29 -16.42
N ILE A 44 -6.23 15.01 -16.50
CA ILE A 44 -5.61 13.86 -15.82
C ILE A 44 -5.47 14.21 -14.34
N SER A 45 -6.03 13.37 -13.46
CA SER A 45 -6.08 13.62 -12.01
C SER A 45 -5.53 12.47 -11.16
N ASN A 46 -5.22 11.33 -11.77
CA ASN A 46 -4.78 10.12 -11.08
C ASN A 46 -3.27 9.91 -11.24
N LEU A 47 -2.53 9.86 -10.13
CA LEU A 47 -1.09 9.56 -10.10
C LEU A 47 -0.77 8.11 -10.50
N LEU A 48 -1.67 7.16 -10.26
CA LEU A 48 -1.39 5.73 -10.48
C LEU A 48 -1.09 5.40 -11.94
N GLY A 49 -1.77 6.06 -12.88
CA GLY A 49 -1.57 5.85 -14.32
C GLY A 49 -0.22 6.33 -14.86
N ILE A 50 0.57 7.07 -14.07
CA ILE A 50 1.92 7.50 -14.50
C ILE A 50 2.84 6.29 -14.63
N SER A 51 2.68 5.27 -13.79
CA SER A 51 3.52 4.08 -13.81
C SER A 51 3.39 3.28 -15.12
N ASP A 52 2.31 3.46 -15.88
CA ASP A 52 2.10 2.83 -17.19
C ASP A 52 3.11 3.35 -18.23
N LEU A 53 3.54 4.61 -18.10
CA LEU A 53 4.56 5.22 -18.96
C LEU A 53 5.97 4.64 -18.74
N LYS A 54 6.17 3.82 -17.69
CA LYS A 54 7.47 3.20 -17.40
C LYS A 54 7.93 2.27 -18.53
N SER A 55 6.99 1.70 -19.28
CA SER A 55 7.23 0.89 -20.47
C SER A 55 7.94 1.66 -21.61
N LEU A 56 7.81 2.98 -21.63
CA LEU A 56 8.45 3.86 -22.62
C LEU A 56 9.91 4.09 -22.23
N SER A 57 10.77 3.14 -22.55
CA SER A 57 12.20 3.16 -22.15
C SER A 57 12.98 4.36 -22.72
N SER A 58 12.57 4.88 -23.87
CA SER A 58 13.21 6.03 -24.51
C SER A 58 12.65 7.37 -24.05
N LEU A 59 11.61 7.39 -23.21
CA LEU A 59 11.01 8.65 -22.76
C LEU A 59 12.01 9.46 -21.95
N ARG A 60 12.23 10.72 -22.35
CA ARG A 60 13.15 11.65 -21.69
C ARG A 60 12.44 12.89 -21.17
N LYS A 61 11.43 13.38 -21.90
CA LYS A 61 10.72 14.62 -21.59
C LYS A 61 9.23 14.36 -21.46
N LEU A 62 8.65 14.80 -20.35
CA LEU A 62 7.23 14.69 -20.06
C LEU A 62 6.68 16.03 -19.59
N LEU A 63 5.58 16.49 -20.19
CA LEU A 63 4.91 17.73 -19.79
C LEU A 63 3.47 17.42 -19.36
N PHE A 64 3.12 17.86 -18.16
CA PHE A 64 1.75 18.00 -17.67
C PHE A 64 1.36 19.47 -17.45
N TYR A 65 2.32 20.38 -17.46
CA TYR A 65 2.11 21.82 -17.37
C TYR A 65 2.66 22.55 -18.58
N ASP A 66 1.88 23.52 -19.08
CA ASP A 66 2.25 24.49 -20.10
C ASP A 66 1.35 25.71 -19.88
N ALA A 67 1.92 26.92 -19.88
CA ALA A 67 1.22 28.15 -19.55
C ALA A 67 0.11 28.53 -20.56
N THR A 68 0.12 27.93 -21.76
CA THR A 68 -0.86 28.20 -22.82
C THR A 68 -2.15 27.40 -22.67
N TYR A 69 -2.15 26.35 -21.85
CA TYR A 69 -3.30 25.47 -21.66
C TYR A 69 -3.85 25.51 -20.23
N ARG A 70 -4.98 24.84 -20.03
CA ARG A 70 -5.54 24.65 -18.69
C ARG A 70 -4.61 23.82 -17.80
N ILE A 71 -4.78 23.95 -16.49
CA ILE A 71 -4.06 23.15 -15.51
C ILE A 71 -4.47 21.68 -15.64
N THR A 72 -3.48 20.80 -15.74
CA THR A 72 -3.67 19.36 -15.58
C THR A 72 -3.80 19.05 -14.08
N PRO A 73 -4.94 18.54 -13.57
CA PRO A 73 -5.18 18.40 -12.13
C PRO A 73 -4.11 17.62 -11.36
N ILE A 74 -3.41 16.68 -12.02
CA ILE A 74 -2.33 15.88 -11.42
C ILE A 74 -1.20 16.73 -10.80
N ILE A 75 -0.97 17.95 -11.28
CA ILE A 75 0.11 18.81 -10.77
C ILE A 75 -0.21 19.41 -9.39
N GLN A 76 -1.47 19.34 -8.95
CA GLN A 76 -1.90 19.91 -7.66
C GLN A 76 -1.40 19.09 -6.45
N TYR A 77 -0.99 17.84 -6.65
CA TYR A 77 -0.47 17.02 -5.56
C TYR A 77 0.91 17.50 -5.16
N VAL A 78 1.10 17.80 -3.86
CA VAL A 78 2.37 18.31 -3.32
C VAL A 78 3.57 17.40 -3.65
N ASN A 79 3.35 16.08 -3.73
CA ASN A 79 4.38 15.11 -4.03
C ASN A 79 4.43 14.68 -5.50
N TYR A 80 3.66 15.31 -6.40
CA TYR A 80 3.54 14.95 -7.82
C TYR A 80 4.91 14.76 -8.49
N ARG A 81 5.79 15.76 -8.41
CA ARG A 81 7.12 15.70 -9.04
C ARG A 81 7.94 14.52 -8.53
N SER A 82 8.04 14.37 -7.21
CA SER A 82 8.76 13.25 -6.60
C SER A 82 8.17 11.88 -6.98
N TYR A 83 6.84 11.82 -7.15
CA TYR A 83 6.14 10.60 -7.55
C TYR A 83 6.45 10.24 -9.00
N VAL A 84 6.45 11.22 -9.91
CA VAL A 84 6.85 11.03 -11.32
C VAL A 84 8.29 10.55 -11.40
N ILE A 85 9.23 11.23 -10.73
CA ILE A 85 10.65 10.87 -10.73
C ILE A 85 10.87 9.44 -10.21
N LYS A 86 10.21 9.07 -9.10
CA LYS A 86 10.30 7.69 -8.56
C LYS A 86 9.79 6.64 -9.54
N ASN A 87 8.69 6.91 -10.24
CA ASN A 87 8.04 5.93 -11.10
C ASN A 87 8.63 5.87 -12.52
N LEU A 88 9.23 6.96 -13.00
CA LEU A 88 9.79 7.12 -14.34
C LEU A 88 11.27 7.54 -14.28
N PRO A 89 12.16 6.65 -13.80
CA PRO A 89 13.58 6.96 -13.62
C PRO A 89 14.33 7.23 -14.93
N GLN A 90 13.73 6.92 -16.09
CA GLN A 90 14.31 7.22 -17.41
C GLN A 90 14.18 8.70 -17.83
N LEU A 91 13.33 9.48 -17.15
CA LEU A 91 13.10 10.89 -17.50
C LEU A 91 14.33 11.75 -17.16
N THR A 92 14.59 12.74 -18.01
CA THR A 92 15.60 13.77 -17.81
C THR A 92 15.00 15.16 -17.63
N SER A 93 13.73 15.35 -18.01
CA SER A 93 12.98 16.59 -17.81
C SER A 93 11.50 16.33 -17.53
N LEU A 94 10.94 17.11 -16.60
CA LEU A 94 9.52 17.12 -16.27
C LEU A 94 9.03 18.57 -16.18
N ASP A 95 7.97 18.89 -16.92
CA ASP A 95 7.38 20.23 -16.99
C ASP A 95 8.42 21.32 -17.35
N ASP A 96 9.32 20.99 -18.29
CA ASP A 96 10.47 21.79 -18.71
C ASP A 96 11.56 22.04 -17.64
N PHE A 97 11.42 21.45 -16.45
CA PHE A 97 12.47 21.44 -15.43
C PHE A 97 13.32 20.17 -15.53
N THR A 98 14.63 20.36 -15.74
CA THR A 98 15.63 19.30 -15.70
C THR A 98 15.56 18.53 -14.39
N ILE A 99 15.67 17.20 -14.47
CA ILE A 99 15.76 16.31 -13.31
C ILE A 99 17.24 16.07 -13.06
N HIS A 100 17.72 16.51 -11.90
CA HIS A 100 19.12 16.37 -11.52
C HIS A 100 19.39 15.03 -10.80
N PRO A 101 20.56 14.40 -10.95
CA PRO A 101 20.89 13.14 -10.26
C PRO A 101 20.74 13.23 -8.74
N GLU A 102 21.06 14.38 -8.14
CA GLU A 102 20.91 14.64 -6.71
C GLU A 102 19.44 14.61 -6.28
N GLU A 103 18.54 15.13 -7.14
CA GLU A 103 17.09 15.07 -6.92
C GLU A 103 16.60 13.61 -6.95
N CYS A 104 17.04 12.82 -7.93
CA CYS A 104 16.71 11.39 -8.01
C CYS A 104 17.15 10.62 -6.76
N LEU A 105 18.37 10.90 -6.26
CA LEU A 105 18.88 10.29 -5.04
C LEU A 105 18.05 10.71 -3.81
N ALA A 106 17.74 12.00 -3.69
CA ALA A 106 16.92 12.52 -2.60
C ALA A 106 15.51 11.90 -2.60
N VAL A 107 14.87 11.80 -3.77
CA VAL A 107 13.57 11.13 -3.96
C VAL A 107 13.66 9.67 -3.53
N THR A 108 14.69 8.95 -3.97
CA THR A 108 14.90 7.54 -3.60
C THR A 108 15.02 7.36 -2.08
N ASN A 109 15.83 8.19 -1.43
CA ASN A 109 16.02 8.16 0.02
C ASN A 109 14.75 8.53 0.80
N TYR A 110 14.01 9.53 0.31
CA TYR A 110 12.74 9.94 0.91
C TYR A 110 11.74 8.77 0.92
N TYR A 111 11.59 8.09 -0.22
CA TYR A 111 10.66 6.96 -0.31
C TYR A 111 11.14 5.73 0.46
N ALA A 112 12.43 5.41 0.47
CA ALA A 112 12.97 4.34 1.30
C ALA A 112 12.70 4.58 2.80
N SER A 113 12.89 5.83 3.24
CA SER A 113 12.58 6.24 4.62
C SER A 113 11.08 6.12 4.94
N LYS A 114 10.22 6.47 3.97
CA LYS A 114 8.77 6.38 4.10
C LYS A 114 8.28 4.93 4.15
N ASP A 115 8.85 4.05 3.33
CA ASP A 115 8.55 2.62 3.30
C ASP A 115 8.94 1.97 4.65
N LEU A 116 10.10 2.33 5.20
CA LEU A 116 10.53 1.89 6.53
C LEU A 116 9.59 2.38 7.64
N TYR A 117 9.23 3.67 7.62
CA TYR A 117 8.30 4.26 8.58
C TYR A 117 6.96 3.50 8.62
N TYR A 118 6.36 3.25 7.45
CA TYR A 118 5.09 2.52 7.39
C TYR A 118 5.23 1.04 7.77
N ALA A 119 6.34 0.39 7.44
CA ALA A 119 6.60 -0.98 7.86
C ALA A 119 6.67 -1.10 9.39
N ILE A 120 7.35 -0.16 10.05
CA ILE A 120 7.43 -0.08 11.52
C ILE A 120 6.05 0.19 12.10
N GLN A 121 5.30 1.15 11.56
CA GLN A 121 3.97 1.49 12.04
C GLN A 121 3.01 0.30 11.93
N TYR A 122 3.04 -0.41 10.80
CA TYR A 122 2.25 -1.63 10.60
C TYR A 122 2.61 -2.73 11.60
N HIS A 123 3.91 -2.98 11.82
CA HIS A 123 4.36 -3.96 12.82
C HIS A 123 3.94 -3.58 14.24
N SER A 124 4.00 -2.30 14.59
CA SER A 124 3.56 -1.78 15.89
C SER A 124 2.08 -2.07 16.13
N GLU A 125 1.22 -1.79 15.15
CA GLU A 125 -0.22 -2.07 15.24
C GLU A 125 -0.52 -3.57 15.29
N LEU A 126 0.16 -4.39 14.49
CA LEU A 126 0.06 -5.85 14.58
C LEU A 126 0.46 -6.38 15.95
N TYR A 127 1.53 -5.83 16.53
CA TYR A 127 2.00 -6.22 17.85
C TYR A 127 0.94 -5.92 18.92
N LYS A 128 0.38 -4.70 18.95
CA LYS A 128 -0.70 -4.32 19.87
C LYS A 128 -1.90 -5.27 19.74
N PHE A 129 -2.34 -5.54 18.51
CA PHE A 129 -3.42 -6.48 18.25
C PHE A 129 -3.13 -7.88 18.76
N SER A 130 -1.90 -8.37 18.59
CA SER A 130 -1.48 -9.69 19.07
C SER A 130 -1.48 -9.78 20.61
N GLU A 131 -1.01 -8.75 21.31
CA GLU A 131 -1.00 -8.67 22.77
C GLU A 131 -2.42 -8.65 23.35
N GLU A 132 -3.35 -7.96 22.71
CA GLU A 132 -4.76 -7.98 23.09
C GLU A 132 -5.37 -9.39 22.98
N ILE A 133 -5.07 -10.12 21.90
CA ILE A 133 -5.53 -11.51 21.71
C ILE A 133 -4.95 -12.41 22.80
N ILE A 134 -3.64 -12.32 23.05
CA ILE A 134 -2.96 -13.12 24.07
C ILE A 134 -3.57 -12.85 25.45
N THR A 135 -3.81 -11.59 25.78
CA THR A 135 -4.41 -11.18 27.06
C THR A 135 -5.82 -11.73 27.23
N LYS A 136 -6.67 -11.61 26.19
CA LYS A 136 -8.04 -12.18 26.22
C LYS A 136 -8.02 -13.70 26.37
N LYS A 137 -7.12 -14.40 25.68
CA LYS A 137 -6.95 -15.86 25.82
C LYS A 137 -6.49 -16.27 27.22
N LYS A 138 -5.52 -15.56 27.81
CA LYS A 138 -5.08 -15.81 29.19
C LYS A 138 -6.23 -15.63 30.19
N LEU A 139 -7.05 -14.59 30.02
CA LEU A 139 -8.22 -14.37 30.88
C LEU A 139 -9.23 -15.52 30.78
N GLN A 140 -9.50 -16.01 29.56
CA GLN A 140 -10.40 -17.15 29.35
C GLN A 140 -9.83 -18.43 29.97
N LEU A 141 -8.53 -18.69 29.81
CA LEU A 141 -7.87 -19.85 30.40
C LEU A 141 -7.95 -19.84 31.93
N ASN A 142 -7.72 -18.67 32.56
CA ASN A 142 -7.85 -18.53 34.01
C ASN A 142 -9.27 -18.81 34.50
N LYS A 143 -10.30 -18.38 33.76
CA LYS A 143 -11.70 -18.71 34.06
C LYS A 143 -11.95 -20.22 33.98
N LEU A 144 -11.41 -20.90 32.96
CA LEU A 144 -11.55 -22.34 32.79
C LEU A 144 -10.89 -23.11 33.95
N ASN A 145 -9.68 -22.73 34.33
CA ASN A 145 -8.97 -23.34 35.46
C ASN A 145 -9.75 -23.18 36.76
N THR A 146 -10.33 -22.00 37.00
CA THR A 146 -11.17 -21.76 38.19
C THR A 146 -12.40 -22.68 38.23
N ILE A 147 -13.02 -22.94 37.07
CA ILE A 147 -14.14 -23.89 36.95
C ILE A 147 -13.66 -25.32 37.20
N GLN A 148 -12.53 -25.71 36.63
CA GLN A 148 -11.92 -27.02 36.83
C GLN A 148 -11.64 -27.29 38.32
N ASP A 149 -11.07 -26.31 39.03
CA ASP A 149 -10.81 -26.41 40.47
C ASP A 149 -12.11 -26.58 41.27
N ARG A 150 -13.17 -25.85 40.92
CA ARG A 150 -14.49 -25.99 41.56
C ARG A 150 -15.10 -27.38 41.32
N ILE A 151 -15.02 -27.90 40.10
CA ILE A 151 -15.51 -29.25 39.77
C ILE A 151 -14.72 -30.29 40.57
N PHE A 152 -13.39 -30.18 40.59
CA PHE A 152 -12.53 -31.10 41.33
C PHE A 152 -12.86 -31.09 42.84
N ASN A 153 -12.98 -29.92 43.45
CA ASN A 153 -13.35 -29.77 44.85
C ASN A 153 -14.75 -30.34 45.14
N GLY A 154 -15.72 -30.11 44.26
CA GLY A 154 -17.07 -30.68 44.37
C GLY A 154 -17.06 -32.21 44.31
N MET A 155 -16.29 -32.79 43.38
CA MET A 155 -16.09 -34.25 43.28
C MET A 155 -15.46 -34.83 44.54
N MET A 156 -14.48 -34.14 45.13
CA MET A 156 -13.84 -34.57 46.38
C MET A 156 -14.81 -34.53 47.57
N MET A 157 -15.61 -33.47 47.70
CA MET A 157 -16.68 -33.39 48.71
C MET A 157 -17.69 -34.53 48.55
N LEU A 158 -18.13 -34.81 47.32
CA LEU A 158 -19.05 -35.93 47.06
C LEU A 158 -18.44 -37.27 47.50
N LYS A 159 -17.17 -37.52 47.20
CA LYS A 159 -16.45 -38.72 47.67
C LYS A 159 -16.45 -38.82 49.21
N VAL A 160 -16.15 -37.72 49.91
CA VAL A 160 -16.15 -37.70 51.38
C VAL A 160 -17.54 -37.99 51.94
N ILE A 161 -18.59 -37.35 51.40
CA ILE A 161 -19.98 -37.59 51.82
C ILE A 161 -20.35 -39.06 51.60
N LEU A 162 -20.02 -39.63 50.45
CA LEU A 162 -20.25 -41.05 50.17
C LEU A 162 -19.50 -41.96 51.16
N CYS A 163 -18.24 -41.66 51.50
CA CYS A 163 -17.51 -42.40 52.53
C CYS A 163 -18.16 -42.31 53.91
N ILE A 164 -18.70 -41.15 54.30
CA ILE A 164 -19.39 -40.99 55.59
C ILE A 164 -20.71 -41.79 55.59
N VAL A 165 -21.53 -41.66 54.54
CA VAL A 165 -22.85 -42.29 54.45
C VAL A 165 -22.77 -43.81 54.26
N PHE A 166 -21.84 -44.29 53.44
CA PHE A 166 -21.71 -45.71 53.10
C PHE A 166 -20.60 -46.44 53.86
N GLY A 167 -19.61 -45.73 54.42
CA GLY A 167 -18.56 -46.33 55.26
C GLY A 167 -19.01 -46.62 56.69
N SER A 168 -20.02 -45.91 57.19
CA SER A 168 -20.66 -46.20 58.49
C SER A 168 -21.63 -47.39 58.44
N LEU A 169 -21.89 -47.96 57.26
CA LEU A 169 -22.71 -49.16 57.07
C LEU A 169 -21.93 -50.49 57.23
N VAL A 170 -20.64 -50.46 57.61
CA VAL A 170 -19.81 -51.67 57.78
C VAL A 170 -19.65 -52.11 59.25
N GLU A 171 -20.12 -51.34 60.24
CA GLU A 171 -19.95 -51.68 61.67
C GLU A 171 -21.20 -52.27 62.38
N TYR A 172 -22.24 -52.66 61.64
CA TYR A 172 -23.35 -53.43 62.22
C TYR A 172 -23.53 -54.77 61.53
N LYS A 173 -22.67 -55.74 61.90
CA LYS A 173 -23.02 -57.16 61.92
C LYS A 173 -22.14 -57.92 62.89
#